data_AF-A0A378KQ68-F1
#
_entry.id   AF-A0A378KQ68-F1
#
_cell.length_a   1.000
_cell.length_b   1.000
_cell.length_c   1.000
_cell.angle_alpha   90.00
_cell.angle_beta   90.00
_cell.angle_gamma   90.00
#
_symmetry.space_group_name_H-M   'P 1'
#
loop_
_entity.id
_entity.type
_entity.pdbx_description
1 polymer ?
#
loop_
_entity_poly.entity_id
_entity_poly.type
_entity_poly.pdbx_seq_one_letter_code
_entity_poly.pdbx_strand_id
1 'polypeptide(L)'
;MTFQEFLKKFNTFLFDQCGTTNNLFDHVRLDKKTPIKSLFFNPYKSPKDFLYQGASIVAAPICLTIISLELATASLYLGLKSIFDLTQLKTHVAKIHIIDAVVHLVFSVIAAIVGLASPVINLVDFVGSGINTMIHGNESQQEMHQSLNN
;
A
#
# COMPACT_ATOMS: atom_id res chain seq x y z
N MET A 1 -22.56 -10.95 -7.02
CA MET A 1 -21.29 -10.19 -6.97
C MET A 1 -20.92 -9.83 -8.40
N THR A 2 -20.79 -8.55 -8.71
CA THR A 2 -20.41 -8.13 -10.07
C THR A 2 -18.90 -8.23 -10.25
N PHE A 3 -18.43 -8.31 -11.51
CA PHE A 3 -16.99 -8.32 -11.81
C PHE A 3 -16.27 -7.06 -11.29
N GLN A 4 -16.97 -5.91 -11.31
CA GLN A 4 -16.50 -4.65 -10.75
C GLN A 4 -16.30 -4.72 -9.22
N GLU A 5 -17.25 -5.33 -8.50
CA GLU A 5 -17.12 -5.57 -7.06
C GLU A 5 -15.97 -6.52 -6.74
N PHE A 6 -15.75 -7.54 -7.58
CA PHE A 6 -14.64 -8.45 -7.43
C PHE A 6 -13.29 -7.74 -7.59
N LEU A 7 -13.10 -6.97 -8.67
CA LEU A 7 -11.87 -6.20 -8.89
C LEU A 7 -11.60 -5.23 -7.74
N LYS A 8 -12.64 -4.54 -7.26
CA LYS A 8 -12.49 -3.63 -6.13
C LYS A 8 -12.01 -4.36 -4.86
N LYS A 9 -12.63 -5.50 -4.52
CA LYS A 9 -12.20 -6.29 -3.36
C LYS A 9 -10.80 -6.88 -3.54
N PHE A 10 -10.47 -7.31 -4.75
CA PHE A 10 -9.15 -7.85 -5.06
C PHE A 10 -8.07 -6.78 -4.92
N ASN A 11 -8.30 -5.57 -5.42
CA ASN A 11 -7.36 -4.46 -5.26
C ASN A 11 -7.21 -4.04 -3.80
N THR A 12 -8.31 -3.97 -3.04
CA THR A 12 -8.22 -3.75 -1.59
C THR A 12 -7.37 -4.83 -0.92
N PHE A 13 -7.57 -6.09 -1.26
CA PHE A 13 -6.77 -7.19 -0.74
C PHE A 13 -5.28 -7.03 -1.09
N LEU A 14 -4.93 -6.66 -2.33
CA LEU A 14 -3.55 -6.43 -2.74
C LEU A 14 -2.90 -5.27 -1.98
N PHE A 15 -3.63 -4.17 -1.76
CA PHE A 15 -3.16 -3.04 -0.95
C PHE A 15 -2.97 -3.46 0.52
N ASP A 16 -3.87 -4.28 1.08
CA ASP A 16 -3.76 -4.78 2.45
C ASP A 16 -2.53 -5.68 2.63
N GLN A 17 -2.01 -6.33 1.58
CA GLN A 17 -0.75 -7.09 1.68
C GLN A 17 0.50 -6.21 1.64
N CYS A 18 0.37 -4.92 1.30
CA CYS A 18 1.52 -4.01 1.17
C CYS A 18 2.08 -3.51 2.51
N GLY A 19 1.44 -3.85 3.64
CA GLY A 19 1.93 -3.55 4.98
C GLY A 19 2.07 -2.05 5.25
N THR A 20 3.21 -1.64 5.79
CA THR A 20 3.47 -0.26 6.23
C THR A 20 3.48 0.73 5.06
N THR A 21 3.81 0.28 3.85
CA THR A 21 3.64 1.07 2.62
C THR A 21 2.18 1.48 2.39
N ASN A 22 1.21 0.59 2.66
CA ASN A 22 -0.22 0.93 2.55
C ASN A 22 -0.62 1.95 3.62
N ASN A 23 -0.18 1.75 4.86
CA ASN A 23 -0.46 2.67 5.96
C ASN A 23 0.08 4.09 5.69
N LEU A 24 1.27 4.19 5.09
CA LEU A 24 1.86 5.46 4.67
C LEU A 24 1.04 6.11 3.55
N PHE A 25 0.62 5.31 2.55
CA PHE A 25 -0.20 5.81 1.45
C PHE A 25 -1.56 6.33 1.93
N ASP A 26 -2.25 5.58 2.78
CA ASP A 26 -3.52 5.99 3.39
C ASP A 26 -3.36 7.23 4.26
N HIS A 27 -2.23 7.37 4.94
CA HIS A 27 -1.94 8.55 5.76
C HIS A 27 -1.79 9.82 4.91
N VAL A 28 -1.03 9.73 3.80
CA VAL A 28 -0.88 10.83 2.83
C VAL A 28 -2.20 11.14 2.13
N ARG A 29 -2.96 10.10 1.75
CA ARG A 29 -4.23 10.25 1.03
C ARG A 29 -5.33 10.87 1.88
N LEU A 30 -5.42 10.50 3.15
CA LEU A 30 -6.49 10.95 4.06
C LEU A 30 -6.12 12.20 4.86
N ASP A 31 -4.97 12.82 4.57
CA ASP A 31 -4.43 13.99 5.27
C ASP A 31 -4.56 13.89 6.79
N LYS A 32 -4.22 12.71 7.33
CA LYS A 32 -4.38 12.44 8.75
C LYS A 32 -3.36 13.28 9.51
N LYS A 33 -3.80 14.00 10.54
CA LYS A 33 -2.92 14.84 11.38
C LYS A 33 -1.95 14.06 12.29
N THR A 34 -2.01 12.73 12.29
CA THR A 34 -1.12 11.90 13.12
C THR A 34 0.32 11.99 12.61
N PRO A 35 1.34 12.07 13.48
CA PRO A 35 2.72 12.16 13.01
C PRO A 35 3.11 10.88 12.26
N ILE A 36 3.76 11.01 11.09
CA ILE A 36 4.22 9.86 10.27
C ILE A 36 5.04 8.85 11.10
N LYS A 37 5.79 9.34 12.10
CA LYS A 37 6.55 8.50 13.03
C LYS A 37 5.70 7.48 13.80
N SER A 38 4.42 7.74 14.05
CA SER A 38 3.55 6.79 14.75
C SER A 38 3.05 5.65 13.85
N LEU A 39 3.28 5.74 12.54
CA LEU A 39 2.98 4.66 11.59
C LEU A 39 4.11 3.63 11.54
N PHE A 40 5.33 4.06 11.88
CA PHE A 40 6.52 3.24 11.86
C PHE A 40 6.86 2.72 13.26
N PHE A 41 7.52 1.56 13.32
CA PHE A 41 8.15 0.98 14.50
C PHE A 41 7.16 0.60 15.61
N ASN A 42 5.95 0.22 15.24
CA ASN A 42 4.95 -0.23 16.19
C ASN A 42 5.37 -1.60 16.79
N PRO A 43 5.39 -1.76 18.12
CA PRO A 43 5.84 -3.00 18.73
C PRO A 43 4.91 -4.17 18.34
N TYR A 44 5.49 -5.35 18.17
CA TYR A 44 4.77 -6.57 17.84
C TYR A 44 3.83 -6.94 18.99
N LYS A 45 2.52 -6.95 18.71
CA LYS A 45 1.51 -7.36 19.69
C LYS A 45 1.32 -8.87 19.71
N SER A 46 1.66 -9.54 18.61
CA SER A 46 1.54 -10.99 18.47
C SER A 46 2.60 -11.59 17.53
N PRO A 47 2.88 -12.90 17.62
CA PRO A 47 3.76 -13.60 16.68
C PRO A 47 3.25 -13.56 15.24
N LYS A 48 1.94 -13.41 15.07
CA LYS A 48 1.31 -13.25 13.74
C LYS A 48 1.70 -11.92 13.10
N ASP A 49 1.86 -10.86 13.89
CA ASP A 49 2.27 -9.54 13.40
C ASP A 49 3.72 -9.55 12.90
N PHE A 50 4.61 -10.30 13.57
CA PHE A 50 5.98 -10.51 13.13
C PHE A 50 6.04 -11.22 11.77
N LEU A 51 5.32 -12.34 11.64
CA LEU A 51 5.25 -13.08 10.38
C LEU A 51 4.61 -12.25 9.26
N TYR A 52 3.56 -11.49 9.59
CA TYR A 52 2.88 -10.62 8.64
C TYR A 52 3.79 -9.48 8.14
N GLN A 53 4.46 -8.74 9.04
CA GLN A 53 5.40 -7.69 8.61
C GLN A 53 6.56 -8.25 7.79
N GLY A 54 7.12 -9.41 8.17
CA GLY A 54 8.16 -10.08 7.39
C GLY A 54 7.66 -10.52 6.01
N ALA A 55 6.45 -11.09 5.93
CA ALA A 55 5.83 -11.48 4.66
C ALA A 55 5.53 -10.26 3.77
N SER A 56 5.13 -9.12 4.34
CA SER A 56 4.88 -7.87 3.61
C SER A 56 6.12 -7.29 2.92
N ILE A 57 7.35 -7.64 3.33
CA ILE A 57 8.56 -7.21 2.62
C ILE A 57 8.60 -7.80 1.20
N VAL A 58 8.17 -9.05 1.03
CA VAL A 58 8.17 -9.77 -0.25
C VAL A 58 6.82 -9.68 -0.96
N ALA A 59 5.71 -9.70 -0.21
CA ALA A 59 4.37 -9.63 -0.78
C ALA A 59 4.06 -8.25 -1.38
N ALA A 60 4.52 -7.16 -0.75
CA ALA A 60 4.24 -5.81 -1.22
C ALA A 60 4.74 -5.50 -2.65
N PRO A 61 6.00 -5.78 -3.05
CA PRO A 61 6.43 -5.54 -4.43
C PRO A 61 5.64 -6.38 -5.46
N ILE A 62 5.28 -7.62 -5.11
CA ILE A 62 4.46 -8.49 -5.98
C ILE A 62 3.06 -7.90 -6.16
N CYS A 63 2.41 -7.49 -5.07
CA CYS A 63 1.08 -6.89 -5.10
C CYS A 63 1.06 -5.55 -5.86
N LEU A 64 2.06 -4.70 -5.63
CA LEU A 64 2.20 -3.41 -6.33
C LEU A 64 2.51 -3.59 -7.82
N THR A 65 3.21 -4.65 -8.21
CA THR A 65 3.43 -5.00 -9.62
C THR A 65 2.12 -5.40 -10.29
N ILE A 66 1.28 -6.20 -9.63
CA ILE A 66 -0.04 -6.58 -10.15
C ILE A 66 -0.93 -5.33 -10.32
N ILE A 67 -0.96 -4.45 -9.33
CA ILE A 67 -1.71 -3.17 -9.40
C ILE A 67 -1.16 -2.28 -10.52
N SER A 68 0.15 -2.15 -10.67
CA SER A 68 0.77 -1.38 -11.75
C SER A 68 0.38 -1.91 -13.13
N LEU A 69 0.37 -3.24 -13.30
CA LEU A 69 -0.03 -3.88 -14.56
C LEU A 69 -1.51 -3.68 -14.88
N GLU A 70 -2.38 -3.73 -13.87
CA GLU A 70 -3.80 -3.42 -14.02
C GLU A 70 -3.99 -1.97 -14.49
N LEU A 71 -3.35 -1.01 -13.82
CA LEU A 71 -3.40 0.42 -14.17
C LEU A 71 -2.87 0.67 -15.59
N ALA A 72 -1.77 0.01 -15.98
CA ALA A 72 -1.21 0.10 -17.32
C ALA A 72 -2.18 -0.45 -18.38
N THR A 73 -2.84 -1.57 -18.09
CA THR A 73 -3.84 -2.18 -18.97
C THR A 73 -5.08 -1.29 -19.10
N ALA A 74 -5.54 -0.70 -17.99
CA ALA A 74 -6.65 0.27 -18.00
C ALA A 74 -6.30 1.52 -18.82
N SER A 75 -5.09 2.05 -18.67
CA SER A 75 -4.57 3.16 -19.48
C SER A 75 -4.58 2.80 -20.97
N LEU A 76 -4.07 1.63 -21.33
CA LEU A 76 -4.05 1.18 -22.73
C LEU A 76 -5.47 1.04 -23.30
N TYR A 77 -6.39 0.43 -22.54
CA TYR A 77 -7.78 0.28 -22.94
C TYR A 77 -8.46 1.65 -23.16
N LEU A 78 -8.30 2.59 -22.22
CA LEU A 78 -8.87 3.94 -22.35
C LEU A 78 -8.23 4.73 -23.49
N GLY A 79 -6.93 4.56 -23.73
CA GLY A 79 -6.23 5.14 -24.87
C GLY A 79 -6.79 4.63 -26.20
N LEU A 80 -6.96 3.31 -26.35
CA LEU A 80 -7.58 2.70 -27.53
C LEU A 80 -9.03 3.15 -27.71
N LYS A 81 -9.80 3.22 -26.62
CA LYS A 81 -11.17 3.70 -26.62
C LYS A 81 -11.27 5.17 -27.05
N SER A 82 -10.34 6.01 -26.59
CA SER A 82 -10.24 7.40 -27.04
C SER A 82 -10.00 7.50 -28.54
N ILE A 83 -9.14 6.66 -29.11
CA ILE A 83 -8.89 6.64 -30.57
C ILE A 83 -10.16 6.24 -31.32
N PHE A 84 -10.89 5.24 -30.82
CA PHE A 84 -12.17 4.84 -31.41
C PHE A 84 -13.25 5.92 -31.29
N ASP A 85 -13.33 6.64 -30.19
CA ASP A 85 -14.27 7.77 -30.04
C ASP A 85 -13.92 8.95 -30.96
N LEU A 86 -12.62 9.15 -31.27
CA LEU A 86 -12.18 10.11 -32.27
C LEU A 86 -12.63 9.71 -33.69
N THR A 87 -12.58 8.43 -34.05
CA THR A 87 -13.08 7.98 -35.36
C THR A 87 -14.60 8.11 -35.48
N GLN A 88 -15.33 8.08 -34.36
CA GLN A 88 -16.77 8.37 -34.28
C GLN A 88 -17.12 9.86 -34.16
N LEU A 89 -16.14 10.78 -34.30
CA LEU A 89 -16.31 12.24 -34.15
C LEU A 89 -16.83 12.68 -32.76
N LYS A 90 -16.71 11.83 -31.74
CA LYS A 90 -17.08 12.13 -30.34
C LYS A 90 -15.90 12.74 -29.59
N THR A 91 -15.42 13.88 -30.06
CA THR A 91 -14.21 14.57 -29.56
C THR A 91 -14.23 14.86 -28.06
N HIS A 92 -15.38 15.23 -27.50
CA HIS A 92 -15.53 15.48 -26.07
C HIS A 92 -15.30 14.21 -25.22
N VAL A 93 -15.85 13.08 -25.65
CA VAL A 93 -15.73 11.80 -24.93
C VAL A 93 -14.31 11.24 -25.06
N ALA A 94 -13.72 11.34 -26.24
CA ALA A 94 -12.33 10.99 -26.46
C ALA A 94 -11.37 11.77 -25.54
N LYS A 95 -11.58 13.09 -25.39
CA LYS A 95 -10.77 13.91 -24.49
C LYS A 95 -10.85 13.43 -23.03
N ILE A 96 -12.03 13.01 -22.57
CA ILE A 96 -12.17 12.46 -21.21
C ILE A 96 -11.39 11.16 -21.09
N HIS A 97 -11.58 10.22 -22.03
CA HIS A 97 -10.90 8.93 -21.99
C HIS A 97 -9.37 9.05 -22.08
N ILE A 98 -8.83 10.01 -22.84
CA ILE A 98 -7.37 10.20 -22.92
C ILE A 98 -6.79 10.82 -21.64
N ILE A 99 -7.53 11.73 -20.99
CA ILE A 99 -7.12 12.27 -19.69
C ILE A 99 -7.13 11.13 -18.66
N ASP A 100 -8.18 10.33 -18.61
CA ASP A 100 -8.26 9.19 -17.70
C ASP A 100 -7.16 8.17 -17.99
N ALA A 101 -6.83 7.91 -19.26
CA ALA A 101 -5.72 7.04 -19.64
C ALA A 101 -4.38 7.55 -19.08
N VAL A 102 -4.09 8.84 -19.25
CA VAL A 102 -2.86 9.46 -18.72
C VAL A 102 -2.82 9.39 -17.20
N VAL A 103 -3.95 9.63 -16.52
CA VAL A 103 -4.04 9.49 -15.06
C VAL A 103 -3.71 8.07 -14.61
N HIS A 104 -4.29 7.05 -15.25
CA HIS A 104 -4.00 5.65 -14.93
C HIS A 104 -2.54 5.28 -15.22
N LEU A 105 -1.94 5.82 -16.29
CA LEU A 105 -0.53 5.63 -16.60
C LEU A 105 0.38 6.23 -15.52
N VAL A 106 0.11 7.46 -15.09
CA VAL A 106 0.88 8.12 -14.02
C VAL A 106 0.79 7.32 -12.73
N PHE A 107 -0.41 6.88 -12.34
CA PHE A 107 -0.57 6.03 -11.16
C PHE A 107 0.13 4.67 -11.31
N SER A 108 0.17 4.09 -12.51
CA SER A 108 0.93 2.85 -12.77
C SER A 108 2.42 3.04 -12.53
N VAL A 109 2.99 4.15 -13.00
CA VAL A 109 4.41 4.50 -12.79
C VAL A 109 4.69 4.74 -11.30
N ILE A 110 3.82 5.47 -10.60
CA ILE A 110 3.96 5.67 -9.16
C ILE A 110 3.90 4.33 -8.43
N ALA A 111 2.94 3.46 -8.76
CA ALA A 111 2.82 2.13 -8.16
C ALA A 111 4.08 1.28 -8.40
N ALA A 112 4.70 1.36 -9.58
CA ALA A 112 5.95 0.68 -9.88
C ALA A 112 7.13 1.21 -9.03
N ILE A 113 7.27 2.54 -8.92
CA ILE A 113 8.32 3.17 -8.09
C ILE A 113 8.11 2.81 -6.61
N VAL A 114 6.87 2.90 -6.12
CA VAL A 114 6.52 2.51 -4.75
C VAL A 114 6.75 1.01 -4.55
N GLY A 115 6.49 0.18 -5.55
CA GLY A 115 6.81 -1.25 -5.55
C GLY A 115 8.29 -1.53 -5.31
N LEU A 116 9.17 -0.73 -5.92
CA LEU A 116 10.63 -0.83 -5.70
C LEU A 116 11.06 -0.29 -4.32
N ALA A 117 10.40 0.75 -3.81
CA ALA A 117 10.70 1.33 -2.50
C ALA A 117 10.11 0.52 -1.33
N SER A 118 9.01 -0.20 -1.56
CA SER A 118 8.23 -0.89 -0.53
C SER A 118 9.02 -1.92 0.29
N PRO A 119 9.92 -2.74 -0.29
CA PRO A 119 10.75 -3.66 0.49
C PRO A 119 11.62 -2.92 1.51
N VAL A 120 12.18 -1.77 1.13
CA VAL A 120 13.03 -0.95 2.02
C VAL A 120 12.19 -0.35 3.15
N ILE A 121 11.03 0.21 2.82
CA ILE A 121 10.11 0.80 3.80
C ILE A 121 9.65 -0.26 4.82
N ASN A 122 9.19 -1.41 4.34
CA ASN A 122 8.72 -2.51 5.19
C ASN A 122 9.87 -3.15 5.98
N LEU A 123 11.09 -3.23 5.44
CA LEU A 123 12.26 -3.76 6.15
C LEU A 123 12.69 -2.84 7.29
N VAL A 124 12.78 -1.52 7.04
CA VAL A 124 13.11 -0.53 8.08
C VAL A 124 12.08 -0.62 9.19
N ASP A 125 10.79 -0.64 8.84
CA ASP A 125 9.70 -0.77 9.81
C ASP A 125 9.77 -2.07 10.62
N PHE A 126 10.03 -3.20 9.98
CA PHE A 126 10.20 -4.50 10.63
C PHE A 126 11.35 -4.50 11.65
N VAL A 127 12.51 -3.96 11.27
CA VAL A 127 13.68 -3.89 12.16
C VAL A 127 13.39 -2.98 13.36
N GLY A 128 12.87 -1.78 13.14
CA GLY A 128 12.61 -0.87 14.25
C GLY A 128 11.41 -1.28 15.11
N SER A 129 10.40 -1.96 14.55
CA SER A 129 9.33 -2.61 15.32
C SER A 129 9.90 -3.70 16.24
N GLY A 130 10.89 -4.46 15.77
CA GLY A 130 11.63 -5.44 16.58
C GLY A 130 12.39 -4.80 17.73
N ILE A 131 13.16 -3.74 17.46
CA ILE A 131 13.88 -2.99 18.50
C ILE A 131 12.90 -2.44 19.53
N ASN A 132 11.79 -1.84 19.08
CA ASN A 132 10.81 -1.23 19.97
C ASN A 132 10.07 -2.27 20.83
N THR A 133 9.82 -3.46 20.28
CA THR A 133 9.26 -4.61 21.03
C THR A 133 10.19 -5.07 22.15
N MET A 134 11.50 -5.13 21.90
CA MET A 134 12.47 -5.50 22.93
C MET A 134 12.55 -4.46 24.05
N ILE A 135 12.48 -3.17 23.72
CA ILE A 135 12.50 -2.07 24.70
C ILE A 135 11.24 -2.12 25.58
N HIS A 136 10.04 -2.16 24.98
CA HIS A 136 8.78 -2.20 25.74
C HIS A 136 8.57 -3.53 26.48
N GLY A 137 9.07 -4.65 25.94
CA GLY A 137 9.06 -5.94 26.62
C GLY A 137 9.89 -5.93 27.90
N ASN A 138 11.03 -5.24 27.91
CA ASN A 138 11.86 -5.08 29.09
C ASN A 138 11.22 -4.16 30.15
N GLU A 139 10.58 -3.06 29.73
CA GLU A 139 9.85 -2.15 30.63
C GLU A 139 8.69 -2.87 31.33
N SER A 140 7.90 -3.66 30.58
CA SER A 140 6.77 -4.44 31.11
C SER A 140 7.21 -5.48 32.14
N GLN A 141 8.39 -6.07 31.97
CA GLN A 141 8.95 -7.03 32.93
C GLN A 141 9.51 -6.34 34.19
N GLN A 142 10.09 -5.14 34.05
CA GLN A 142 10.58 -4.37 35.19
C GLN A 142 9.45 -3.86 36.09
N GLU A 143 8.35 -3.36 35.52
CA GLU A 143 7.18 -2.92 36.30
C GLU A 143 6.54 -4.07 37.09
N MET A 144 6.45 -5.27 36.49
CA MET A 144 5.91 -6.45 37.15
C MET A 144 6.80 -6.88 38.33
N HIS A 145 8.11 -6.87 38.17
CA HIS A 145 9.08 -7.17 39.24
C HIS A 145 9.07 -6.14 40.38
N GLN A 146 8.75 -4.87 40.09
CA GLN A 146 8.63 -3.83 41.12
C GLN A 146 7.32 -3.93 41.91
N SER A 147 6.22 -4.34 41.26
CA SER A 147 4.92 -4.52 41.92
C SER A 147 4.87 -5.72 42.88
N LEU A 148 5.72 -6.73 42.67
CA LEU A 148 5.84 -7.93 43.51
C LEU A 148 6.73 -7.73 44.75
N ASN A 149 7.47 -6.62 44.82
CA ASN A 149 8.39 -6.30 45.92
C ASN A 149 7.87 -5.19 46.86
N ASN A 150 6.61 -4.74 46.68
CA ASN A 150 5.90 -3.84 47.59
C ASN A 150 4.71 -4.57 48.22
#